data_AF-A0A6L7T7B7-F1
#
_entry.id   AF-A0A6L7T7B7-F1
#
_cell.length_a   1.000
_cell.length_b   1.000
_cell.length_c   1.000
_cell.angle_alpha   90.00
_cell.angle_beta   90.00
_cell.angle_gamma   90.00
#
_symmetry.space_group_name_H-M   'P 1'
#
loop_
_entity.id
_entity.type
_entity.pdbx_description
1 polymer ?
#
loop_
_entity_poly.entity_id
_entity_poly.type
_entity_poly.pdbx_seq_one_letter_code
_entity_poly.pdbx_strand_id
1 'polypeptide(L)' 'MSGACLIATHKRYGFQRVCRMWRVPRSSLYAQRQTAATRAVGCPTKPGPMGPCSDPVLVDHIRRVLAASPFHG' A
#
# COMPACT_ATOMS: atom_id res chain seq x y z
N MET A 1 -2.04 10.20 -15.94
CA MET A 1 -0.68 9.63 -15.88
C MET A 1 -0.48 9.01 -14.50
N SER A 2 -0.53 7.68 -14.36
CA SER A 2 -0.60 7.03 -13.04
C SER A 2 0.54 6.03 -12.86
N GLY A 3 1.68 6.50 -12.36
CA GLY A 3 2.82 5.67 -12.01
C GLY A 3 2.60 4.97 -10.66
N ALA A 4 3.00 3.70 -10.56
CA ALA A 4 3.16 3.03 -9.27
C ALA A 4 4.51 3.45 -8.67
N CYS A 5 4.53 3.82 -7.39
CA CYS A 5 5.75 4.21 -6.69
C CYS A 5 6.35 2.99 -5.99
N LEU A 6 7.62 2.70 -6.22
CA LEU A 6 8.41 1.84 -5.34
C LEU A 6 9.06 2.73 -4.29
N ILE A 7 8.77 2.42 -3.03
CA ILE A 7 9.10 3.21 -1.83
C ILE A 7 10.61 3.47 -1.67
N ALA A 8 11.47 2.67 -2.30
CA ALA A 8 12.92 2.68 -2.07
C ALA A 8 13.73 3.66 -2.95
N THR A 9 13.17 4.25 -4.02
CA THR A 9 14.03 4.99 -4.99
C THR A 9 13.41 6.28 -5.52
N HIS A 10 12.18 6.64 -5.13
CA HIS A 10 11.48 7.88 -5.53
C HIS A 10 11.50 8.21 -7.04
N LYS A 11 11.82 7.21 -7.88
CA LYS A 11 11.89 7.33 -9.33
C LYS A 11 10.66 6.65 -9.89
N ARG A 12 9.86 7.41 -10.64
CA ARG A 12 8.67 6.87 -11.33
C ARG A 12 9.14 5.85 -12.37
N TYR A 13 9.08 4.57 -12.03
CA TYR A 13 9.33 3.52 -13.01
C TYR A 13 8.23 3.56 -14.07
N GLY A 14 8.62 3.58 -15.34
CA GLY A 14 7.67 3.49 -16.44
C GLY A 14 6.85 2.20 -16.31
N PHE A 15 5.53 2.30 -16.48
CA PHE A 15 4.58 1.20 -16.27
C PHE A 15 4.96 -0.07 -17.07
N GLN A 16 5.56 0.08 -18.25
CA GLN A 16 6.04 -1.03 -19.07
C GLN A 16 7.14 -1.85 -18.37
N ARG A 17 8.05 -1.20 -17.64
CA ARG A 17 9.13 -1.90 -16.92
C ARG A 17 8.57 -2.73 -15.76
N VAL A 18 7.58 -2.20 -15.05
CA VAL A 18 6.87 -2.90 -13.97
C VAL A 18 6.14 -4.13 -14.51
N CYS A 19 5.39 -3.97 -15.61
CA CYS A 19 4.71 -5.09 -16.28
C CYS A 19 5.69 -6.20 -16.68
N ARG A 20 6.83 -5.83 -17.29
CA ARG A 20 7.87 -6.79 -17.69
C ARG A 20 8.50 -7.50 -16.49
N MET A 21 8.84 -6.78 -15.43
CA MET A 21 9.43 -7.35 -14.22
C MET A 21 8.49 -8.35 -13.56
N TRP A 22 7.21 -8.01 -13.46
CA TRP A 22 6.19 -8.87 -12.83
C TRP A 22 5.61 -9.93 -13.77
N ARG A 23 6.04 -9.96 -15.04
CA ARG A 23 5.52 -10.85 -16.09
C ARG A 23 3.99 -10.80 -16.24
N VAL A 24 3.40 -9.62 -16.00
CA VAL A 24 1.95 -9.41 -16.16
C VAL A 24 1.70 -8.56 -17.41
N PRO A 25 0.78 -8.96 -18.31
CA PRO A 25 0.47 -8.18 -19.49
C PRO A 25 -0.20 -6.86 -19.09
N ARG A 26 0.12 -5.80 -19.84
CA ARG A 26 -0.38 -4.44 -19.60
C ARG A 26 -1.91 -4.39 -19.55
N SER A 27 -2.58 -5.15 -20.42
CA SER A 27 -4.05 -5.26 -20.50
C SER A 27 -4.68 -5.80 -19.22
N SER A 28 -4.08 -6.82 -18.61
CA SER A 28 -4.57 -7.40 -17.34
C SER A 28 -4.54 -6.39 -16.20
N LEU A 29 -3.46 -5.61 -16.09
CA LEU A 29 -3.38 -4.55 -15.07
C LEU A 29 -4.39 -3.43 -15.31
N TYR A 30 -4.66 -3.06 -16.57
CA TYR A 30 -5.72 -2.08 -16.87
C TYR A 30 -7.10 -2.61 -16.53
N ALA A 31 -7.40 -3.86 -16.87
CA ALA A 31 -8.66 -4.51 -16.51
C ALA A 31 -8.85 -4.53 -14.98
N GLN A 32 -7.82 -4.96 -14.23
CA GLN A 32 -7.85 -4.94 -12.75
C GLN A 32 -8.07 -3.54 -12.18
N ARG A 33 -7.41 -2.51 -12.75
CA ARG A 33 -7.60 -1.12 -12.30
C ARG A 33 -9.01 -0.62 -12.59
N GLN A 34 -9.58 -0.95 -13.75
CA GLN A 34 -10.96 -0.60 -14.09
C GLN A 34 -11.95 -1.29 -13.14
N THR A 35 -11.76 -2.59 -12.87
CA THR A 35 -12.58 -3.34 -11.90
C THR A 35 -12.45 -2.80 -10.47
N ALA A 36 -11.26 -2.39 -10.05
CA ALA A 36 -11.05 -1.77 -8.74
C ALA A 36 -11.72 -0.39 -8.65
N ALA A 37 -11.63 0.42 -9.71
CA ALA A 37 -12.29 1.72 -9.77
C ALA A 37 -13.82 1.59 -9.77
N THR A 38 -14.39 0.63 -10.50
CA THR A 38 -15.84 0.38 -10.46
C THR A 38 -16.31 -0.16 -9.11
N ARG A 39 -15.51 -1.01 -8.43
CA ARG A 39 -15.82 -1.45 -7.05
C ARG A 39 -15.78 -0.32 -6.03
N ALA A 40 -14.90 0.67 -6.21
CA ALA A 40 -14.77 1.81 -5.31
C ALA A 40 -15.97 2.77 -5.37
N VAL A 41 -16.69 2.82 -6.50
CA VAL A 41 -17.77 3.79 -6.73
C VAL A 41 -19.13 3.34 -6.15
N GLY A 42 -19.30 2.07 -5.73
CA GLY A 42 -20.62 1.56 -5.36
C GLY A 42 -20.71 0.55 -4.22
N CYS A 43 -19.60 0.18 -3.57
CA CYS A 43 -19.65 -0.76 -2.46
C CYS A 43 -19.28 -0.05 -1.15
N PRO A 44 -20.15 -0.02 -0.13
CA PRO A 44 -19.74 0.29 1.23
C PRO A 44 -18.60 -0.66 1.58
N THR A 45 -17.39 -0.12 1.68
CA THR A 45 -16.26 -0.91 2.18
C THR A 45 -16.64 -1.25 3.60
N LYS A 46 -16.93 -2.55 3.84
CA LYS A 46 -17.11 -3.04 5.21
C LYS A 46 -15.89 -2.54 6.00
N PRO A 47 -16.08 -1.81 7.11
CA PRO A 47 -14.97 -1.45 7.96
C PRO A 47 -14.13 -2.69 8.17
N GLY A 48 -12.82 -2.58 7.94
CA GLY A 48 -11.92 -3.68 8.23
C GLY A 48 -12.13 -4.15 9.67
N PRO A 49 -11.75 -5.40 10.00
CA PRO A 49 -11.83 -5.87 11.37
C PRO A 49 -11.17 -4.85 12.30
N MET A 50 -11.86 -4.52 13.40
CA MET A 50 -11.33 -3.58 14.38
C MET A 50 -9.99 -4.14 14.89
N GLY A 51 -8.95 -3.33 14.78
CA GLY A 51 -7.61 -3.71 15.20
C GLY A 51 -7.55 -4.02 16.70
N PRO A 52 -6.49 -4.69 17.18
CA PRO A 52 -6.36 -5.15 18.56
C PRO A 52 -6.32 -4.02 19.61
N CYS A 53 -6.07 -2.78 19.18
CA CYS A 53 -6.04 -1.62 20.06
C CYS A 53 -6.40 -0.34 19.29
N SER A 54 -6.83 0.69 20.02
CA SER A 54 -7.07 2.02 19.47
C SER A 54 -5.76 2.71 19.09
N ASP A 55 -5.84 3.66 18.16
CA ASP A 55 -4.68 4.43 17.68
C ASP A 55 -3.79 5.03 18.80
N PRO A 56 -4.32 5.66 19.88
CA PRO A 56 -3.47 6.16 20.96
C PRO A 56 -2.71 5.04 21.69
N VAL A 57 -3.34 3.88 21.88
CA VAL A 57 -2.70 2.72 22.54
C VAL A 57 -1.61 2.14 21.64
N LEU A 58 -1.84 2.10 20.33
CA LEU A 58 -0.85 1.65 19.35
C LEU A 58 0.39 2.55 19.37
N VAL A 59 0.21 3.88 19.41
CA VAL A 59 1.31 4.84 19.48
C VAL A 59 2.16 4.64 20.74
N ASP A 60 1.52 4.42 21.89
CA ASP A 60 2.25 4.15 23.13
C ASP A 60 3.05 2.85 23.08
N HIS A 61 2.51 1.80 22.46
CA HIS A 61 3.26 0.55 22.24
C HIS A 61 4.49 0.78 21.34
N ILE A 62 4.32 1.51 20.24
CA ILE A 62 5.43 1.83 19.33
C ILE A 62 6.52 2.62 20.07
N ARG A 63 6.14 3.64 20.84
CA ARG A 63 7.09 4.45 21.63
C ARG A 63 7.88 3.61 22.63
N ARG A 64 7.22 2.67 23.32
CA ARG A 64 7.91 1.74 24.24
C ARG A 64 8.91 0.86 23.52
N VAL A 65 8.54 0.30 22.37
CA VAL A 65 9.44 -0.54 21.56
C VAL A 65 10.65 0.25 21.08
N LEU A 66 10.44 1.50 20.62
CA LEU A 66 11.52 2.38 20.20
C LEU A 66 12.44 2.77 21.37
N ALA A 67 11.88 3.04 22.56
CA ALA A 67 12.68 3.37 23.74
C ALA A 67 13.47 2.17 24.29
N ALA A 68 12.92 0.96 24.19
CA ALA A 68 13.60 -0.28 24.58
C ALA A 68 14.62 -0.76 23.54
N SER A 69 14.53 -0.22 22.32
CA SER A 69 15.40 -0.60 21.23
C SER A 69 16.78 0.03 21.38
N PRO A 70 17.87 -0.74 21.22
CA PRO A 70 19.24 -0.22 21.28
C PRO A 70 19.60 0.64 20.05
N PHE A 71 18.70 0.75 19.05
CA PHE A 71 18.87 1.61 17.88
C PHE A 71 18.75 3.09 18.25
N HIS A 72 19.87 3.66 18.66
CA HIS A 72 20.13 5.09 18.64
C HIS A 72 20.83 5.33 17.31
N GLY A 73 20.06 5.77 16.31
CA GLY A 73 20.63 6.15 15.01
C GLY A 73 21.68 7.24 15.15
#